data_AF-A0A3L7Q384-F1
#
_entry.id   AF-A0A3L7Q384-F1
#
_cell.length_a   1.000
_cell.length_b   1.000
_cell.length_c   1.000
_cell.angle_alpha   90.00
_cell.angle_beta   90.00
_cell.angle_gamma   90.00
#
_symmetry.space_group_name_H-M   'P 1'
#
loop_
_entity.id
_entity.type
_entity.pdbx_description
1 polymer ?
#
loop_
_entity_poly.entity_id
_entity_poly.type
_entity_poly.pdbx_seq_one_letter_code
_entity_poly.pdbx_strand_id
1 'polypeptide(L)'
;MTFETADGKPVATLFNHSTHTIGARQPGKRSPAFYGLAAQELEREQGGIHLFLQGASGSTHNLTVGVDGAIGRLKDAVSRARSAAVPRAIAGLAAIKEPFEFRVRAFDESAEEEAVMSYCSKRMGTAGEAHATAEVFRAQRAEIAPHQGETRRTSIQTIAIGDVAIVGVPAELFTVLGLEIKRQSPFRHTVIAELSNDWVGYVPDSRGHELGGYQTWTGHHSYCEPGTGERMVSTAVSQLGRLQKQLQKQSLE
;
A
#
# COMPACT_ATOMS: atom_id res chain seq x y z
N MET A 1 4.22 -1.39 16.28
CA MET A 1 4.09 -0.43 17.41
C MET A 1 3.08 -1.02 18.38
N THR A 2 3.38 -1.07 19.67
CA THR A 2 2.44 -1.56 20.70
C THR A 2 2.13 -0.43 21.68
N PHE A 3 0.90 -0.39 22.15
CA PHE A 3 0.37 0.58 23.10
C PHE A 3 -0.17 -0.18 24.30
N GLU A 4 0.23 0.25 25.49
CA GLU A 4 -0.13 -0.40 26.74
C GLU A 4 -0.56 0.68 27.74
N THR A 5 -1.40 0.30 28.70
CA THR A 5 -1.74 1.14 29.84
C THR A 5 -0.53 1.31 30.77
N ALA A 6 -0.61 2.24 31.72
CA ALA A 6 0.46 2.46 32.71
C ALA A 6 0.74 1.20 33.57
N ASP A 7 -0.25 0.34 33.77
CA ASP A 7 -0.11 -0.95 34.47
C ASP A 7 0.27 -2.13 33.53
N GLY A 8 0.67 -1.84 32.28
CA GLY A 8 1.20 -2.81 31.34
C GLY A 8 0.14 -3.68 30.63
N LYS A 9 -1.14 -3.30 30.68
CA LYS A 9 -2.18 -4.03 29.94
C LYS A 9 -2.15 -3.65 28.46
N PRO A 10 -2.26 -4.62 27.54
CA PRO A 10 -2.29 -4.34 26.11
C PRO A 10 -3.53 -3.55 25.71
N VAL A 11 -3.32 -2.44 24.99
CA VAL A 11 -4.39 -1.62 24.41
C VAL A 11 -4.49 -1.88 22.92
N ALA A 12 -3.39 -1.73 22.19
CA ALA A 12 -3.37 -1.95 20.74
C ALA A 12 -1.97 -2.33 20.23
N THR A 13 -1.92 -3.18 19.21
CA THR A 13 -0.72 -3.49 18.44
C THR A 13 -0.95 -3.16 16.97
N LEU A 14 -0.17 -2.23 16.44
CA LEU A 14 -0.11 -1.94 15.03
C LEU A 14 1.04 -2.69 14.36
N PHE A 15 0.74 -3.44 13.30
CA PHE A 15 1.72 -4.15 12.50
C PHE A 15 1.57 -3.83 11.01
N ASN A 16 2.67 -3.93 10.27
CA ASN A 16 2.76 -3.54 8.87
C ASN A 16 3.52 -4.61 8.08
N HIS A 17 3.01 -4.94 6.89
CA HIS A 17 3.64 -5.86 5.96
C HIS A 17 3.17 -5.55 4.54
N SER A 18 3.97 -5.93 3.54
CA SER A 18 3.80 -5.51 2.14
C SER A 18 3.63 -6.73 1.25
N THR A 19 2.40 -7.26 1.21
CA THR A 19 1.97 -8.25 0.23
C THR A 19 0.46 -8.16 0.06
N HIS A 20 -0.06 -8.40 -1.14
CA HIS A 20 -1.50 -8.32 -1.41
C HIS A 20 -2.32 -9.10 -0.38
N THR A 21 -3.39 -8.46 0.11
CA THR A 21 -4.27 -9.00 1.16
C THR A 21 -5.29 -9.98 0.57
N ILE A 22 -4.80 -11.13 0.11
CA ILE A 22 -5.61 -12.16 -0.56
C ILE A 22 -5.57 -13.50 0.16
N GLY A 23 -6.71 -14.17 0.24
CA GLY A 23 -6.81 -15.54 0.72
C GLY A 23 -7.76 -15.70 1.90
N ALA A 24 -8.72 -16.60 1.74
CA ALA A 24 -9.68 -16.98 2.77
C ALA A 24 -9.48 -18.45 3.14
N ARG A 25 -9.75 -18.81 4.40
CA ARG A 25 -9.75 -20.22 4.84
C ARG A 25 -10.77 -21.08 4.09
N GLN A 26 -11.89 -20.46 3.72
CA GLN A 26 -12.99 -21.15 3.02
C GLN A 26 -13.35 -20.37 1.75
N PRO A 27 -13.40 -21.04 0.59
CA PRO A 27 -13.89 -20.45 -0.64
C PRO A 27 -15.34 -19.93 -0.53
N GLY A 28 -15.66 -18.86 -1.24
CA GLY A 28 -17.03 -18.32 -1.30
C GLY A 28 -17.54 -17.68 0.01
N LYS A 29 -16.65 -17.41 0.97
CA LYS A 29 -17.00 -16.74 2.23
C LYS A 29 -16.41 -15.33 2.30
N ARG A 30 -17.15 -14.42 2.94
CA ARG A 30 -16.61 -13.12 3.35
C ARG A 30 -15.52 -13.36 4.38
N SER A 31 -14.35 -12.79 4.15
CA SER A 31 -13.17 -13.00 4.98
C SER A 31 -12.34 -11.72 5.04
N PRO A 32 -11.71 -11.39 6.19
CA PRO A 32 -10.79 -10.27 6.30
C PRO A 32 -9.37 -10.64 5.80
N ALA A 33 -9.28 -11.69 4.98
CA ALA A 33 -8.08 -12.35 4.50
C ALA A 33 -7.09 -12.76 5.61
N PHE A 34 -5.91 -13.25 5.24
CA PHE A 34 -4.95 -13.77 6.21
C PHE A 34 -4.45 -12.72 7.22
N TYR A 35 -4.34 -11.43 6.87
CA TYR A 35 -3.96 -10.41 7.84
C TYR A 35 -5.02 -10.16 8.90
N GLY A 36 -6.29 -10.04 8.50
CA GLY A 36 -7.37 -9.83 9.46
C GLY A 36 -7.64 -11.07 10.29
N LEU A 37 -7.50 -12.27 9.70
CA LEU A 37 -7.56 -13.52 10.46
C LEU A 37 -6.42 -13.61 11.49
N ALA A 38 -5.20 -13.22 11.10
CA ALA A 38 -4.07 -13.15 12.02
C ALA A 38 -4.28 -12.12 13.14
N ALA A 39 -4.80 -10.94 12.81
CA ALA A 39 -5.16 -9.91 13.80
C ALA A 39 -6.17 -10.46 14.82
N GLN A 40 -7.27 -11.06 14.36
CA GLN A 40 -8.29 -11.64 15.23
C GLN A 40 -7.76 -12.77 16.13
N GLU A 41 -6.82 -13.58 15.63
CA GLU A 41 -6.15 -14.59 16.45
C GLU A 41 -5.25 -13.98 17.51
N LEU A 42 -4.45 -12.98 17.13
CA LEU A 42 -3.59 -12.28 18.08
C LEU A 42 -4.39 -11.56 19.16
N GLU A 43 -5.53 -10.94 18.83
CA GLU A 43 -6.41 -10.31 19.81
C GLU A 43 -6.91 -11.31 20.87
N ARG A 44 -7.27 -12.53 20.45
CA ARG A 44 -7.68 -13.60 21.38
C ARG A 44 -6.52 -14.12 22.24
N GLU A 45 -5.33 -14.20 21.67
CA GLU A 45 -4.15 -14.76 22.34
C GLU A 45 -3.46 -13.75 23.26
N GLN A 46 -3.49 -12.47 22.90
CA GLN A 46 -2.63 -11.44 23.48
C GLN A 46 -3.38 -10.28 24.12
N GLY A 47 -4.69 -10.15 23.86
CA GLY A 47 -5.49 -9.01 24.28
C GLY A 47 -5.16 -7.72 23.51
N GLY A 48 -5.95 -6.68 23.76
CA GLY A 48 -5.88 -5.43 23.00
C GLY A 48 -6.34 -5.59 21.54
N ILE A 49 -6.30 -4.50 20.78
CA ILE A 49 -6.71 -4.47 19.36
C ILE A 49 -5.50 -4.69 18.47
N HIS A 50 -5.59 -5.54 17.45
CA HIS A 50 -4.51 -5.73 16.47
C HIS A 50 -4.86 -5.07 15.14
N LEU A 51 -4.12 -4.02 14.79
CA LEU A 51 -4.34 -3.22 13.59
C LEU A 51 -3.28 -3.53 12.54
N PHE A 52 -3.74 -3.97 11.37
CA PHE A 52 -2.89 -4.15 10.21
C PHE A 52 -2.90 -2.89 9.35
N LEU A 53 -1.71 -2.39 8.99
CA LEU A 53 -1.54 -1.41 7.92
C LEU A 53 -0.89 -2.08 6.72
N GLN A 54 -1.51 -1.94 5.54
CA GLN A 54 -0.94 -2.40 4.28
C GLN A 54 0.28 -1.54 3.92
N GLY A 55 1.46 -2.14 3.75
CA GLY A 55 2.61 -1.43 3.19
C GLY A 55 2.63 -1.49 1.65
N ALA A 56 3.58 -0.79 1.02
CA ALA A 56 3.70 -0.72 -0.45
C ALA A 56 3.76 -2.11 -1.14
N SER A 57 2.63 -2.59 -1.64
CA SER A 57 2.46 -3.98 -2.07
C SER A 57 2.06 -4.15 -3.53
N GLY A 58 1.90 -3.05 -4.28
CA GLY A 58 1.40 -3.06 -5.65
C GLY A 58 2.17 -4.00 -6.60
N SER A 59 3.45 -4.26 -6.32
CA SER A 59 4.31 -5.17 -7.08
C SER A 59 4.62 -6.50 -6.39
N THR A 60 3.88 -6.88 -5.33
CA THR A 60 4.17 -8.08 -4.53
C THR A 60 2.94 -8.95 -4.34
N HIS A 61 3.12 -10.26 -4.42
CA HIS A 61 2.03 -11.22 -4.25
C HIS A 61 2.49 -12.44 -3.47
N ASN A 62 1.57 -13.08 -2.73
CA ASN A 62 1.80 -14.37 -2.12
C ASN A 62 1.40 -15.49 -3.08
N LEU A 63 2.37 -16.26 -3.56
CA LEU A 63 2.12 -17.31 -4.57
C LEU A 63 2.09 -18.73 -3.99
N THR A 64 2.79 -18.96 -2.87
CA THR A 64 3.10 -20.33 -2.42
C THR A 64 2.69 -20.61 -0.98
N VAL A 65 2.43 -19.58 -0.17
CA VAL A 65 2.11 -19.77 1.24
C VAL A 65 0.59 -19.88 1.40
N GLY A 66 0.10 -21.03 1.86
CA GLY A 66 -1.31 -21.21 2.20
C GLY A 66 -1.76 -20.28 3.33
N VAL A 67 -3.06 -20.00 3.42
CA VAL A 67 -3.64 -19.02 4.35
C VAL A 67 -3.21 -19.25 5.80
N ASP A 68 -3.32 -20.48 6.32
CA ASP A 68 -2.92 -20.78 7.70
C ASP A 68 -1.40 -20.65 7.93
N GLY A 69 -0.60 -20.97 6.91
CA GLY A 69 0.84 -20.74 6.95
C GLY A 69 1.20 -19.25 7.00
N ALA A 70 0.47 -18.42 6.25
CA ALA A 70 0.63 -16.96 6.28
C ALA A 70 0.23 -16.38 7.64
N ILE A 71 -0.90 -16.84 8.19
CA ILE A 71 -1.37 -16.47 9.53
C ILE A 71 -0.32 -16.81 10.58
N GLY A 72 0.16 -18.06 10.62
CA GLY A 72 1.18 -18.50 11.57
C GLY A 72 2.45 -17.65 11.50
N ARG A 73 2.99 -17.43 10.29
CA ARG A 73 4.20 -16.60 10.10
C ARG A 73 4.02 -15.16 10.55
N LEU A 74 2.86 -14.57 10.29
CA LEU A 74 2.54 -13.21 10.74
C LEU A 74 2.45 -13.14 12.26
N LYS A 75 1.74 -14.09 12.89
CA LYS A 75 1.63 -14.18 14.35
C LYS A 75 3.00 -14.31 15.00
N ASP A 76 3.86 -15.17 14.47
CA ASP A 76 5.22 -15.35 14.98
C ASP A 76 6.05 -14.07 14.84
N ALA A 77 5.97 -13.40 13.69
CA ALA A 77 6.70 -12.16 13.45
C ALA A 77 6.21 -11.02 14.36
N VAL A 78 4.89 -10.84 14.49
CA VAL A 78 4.29 -9.82 15.34
C VAL A 78 4.59 -10.08 16.81
N SER A 79 4.44 -11.32 17.28
CA SER A 79 4.73 -11.70 18.66
C SER A 79 6.20 -11.47 19.00
N ARG A 80 7.11 -11.89 18.12
CA ARG A 80 8.55 -11.66 18.31
C ARG A 80 8.90 -10.17 18.35
N ALA A 81 8.33 -9.37 17.44
CA ALA A 81 8.53 -7.94 17.42
C ALA A 81 7.97 -7.26 18.67
N ARG A 82 6.82 -7.72 19.18
CA ARG A 82 6.22 -7.22 20.42
C ARG A 82 7.04 -7.58 21.65
N SER A 83 7.53 -8.82 21.76
CA SER A 83 8.41 -9.23 22.86
C SER A 83 9.75 -8.48 22.89
N ALA A 84 10.22 -8.02 21.73
CA ALA A 84 11.42 -7.20 21.61
C ALA A 84 11.14 -5.68 21.72
N ALA A 85 9.88 -5.26 21.87
CA ALA A 85 9.53 -3.86 21.96
C ALA A 85 10.01 -3.28 23.29
N VAL A 86 10.48 -2.04 23.24
CA VAL A 86 10.89 -1.27 24.42
C VAL A 86 10.02 -0.03 24.54
N PRO A 87 9.70 0.43 25.76
CA PRO A 87 9.01 1.70 25.95
C PRO A 87 9.74 2.85 25.27
N ARG A 88 8.99 3.74 24.64
CA ARG A 88 9.52 4.94 23.96
C ARG A 88 8.81 6.17 24.47
N ALA A 89 9.59 7.14 24.95
CA ALA A 89 9.06 8.46 25.24
C ALA A 89 8.63 9.13 23.92
N ILE A 90 7.40 9.63 23.88
CA ILE A 90 6.86 10.34 22.73
C ILE A 90 7.08 11.83 22.95
N ALA A 91 8.07 12.39 22.26
CA ALA A 91 8.43 13.81 22.37
C ALA A 91 7.37 14.75 21.75
N GLY A 92 6.52 14.24 20.86
CA GLY A 92 5.47 15.01 20.23
C GLY A 92 4.70 14.21 19.19
N LEU A 93 3.59 14.79 18.75
CA LEU A 93 2.75 14.30 17.68
C LEU A 93 2.58 15.40 16.63
N ALA A 94 2.72 15.05 15.37
CA ALA A 94 2.51 15.98 14.27
C ALA A 94 1.93 15.24 13.05
N ALA A 95 1.15 15.94 12.25
CA ALA A 95 0.57 15.39 11.03
C ALA A 95 0.50 16.46 9.92
N ILE A 96 0.76 16.04 8.68
CA ILE A 96 0.58 16.86 7.49
C ILE A 96 -0.27 16.05 6.51
N LYS A 97 -1.36 16.63 6.01
CA LYS A 97 -2.18 16.09 4.92
C LYS A 97 -2.33 17.16 3.87
N GLU A 98 -1.96 16.85 2.63
CA GLU A 98 -2.00 17.82 1.54
C GLU A 98 -2.65 17.21 0.29
N PRO A 99 -3.35 18.02 -0.51
CA PRO A 99 -3.80 17.62 -1.83
C PRO A 99 -2.63 17.19 -2.71
N PHE A 100 -2.83 16.16 -3.52
CA PHE A 100 -1.89 15.70 -4.53
C PHE A 100 -2.62 15.61 -5.87
N GLU A 101 -2.03 16.21 -6.91
CA GLU A 101 -2.59 16.21 -8.26
C GLU A 101 -1.85 15.24 -9.18
N PHE A 102 -2.60 14.50 -9.97
CA PHE A 102 -2.09 13.63 -11.03
C PHE A 102 -2.98 13.72 -12.25
N ARG A 103 -2.47 13.34 -13.41
CA ARG A 103 -3.28 13.27 -14.63
C ARG A 103 -3.66 11.84 -14.95
N VAL A 104 -4.83 11.69 -15.55
CA VAL A 104 -5.18 10.48 -16.30
C VAL A 104 -4.20 10.37 -17.47
N ARG A 105 -3.52 9.23 -17.59
CA ARG A 105 -2.50 9.01 -18.61
C ARG A 105 -3.08 9.12 -20.01
N ALA A 106 -2.24 9.53 -20.97
CA ALA A 106 -2.51 9.25 -22.37
C ALA A 106 -2.15 7.79 -22.68
N PHE A 107 -2.91 7.13 -23.55
CA PHE A 107 -2.65 5.76 -23.97
C PHE A 107 -3.05 5.52 -25.43
N ASP A 108 -2.36 4.59 -26.08
CA ASP A 108 -2.70 4.09 -27.41
C ASP A 108 -3.50 2.79 -27.27
N GLU A 109 -4.73 2.78 -27.78
CA GLU A 109 -5.64 1.64 -27.62
C GLU A 109 -5.07 0.36 -28.25
N SER A 110 -4.37 0.45 -29.39
CA SER A 110 -3.84 -0.73 -30.07
C SER A 110 -2.68 -1.34 -29.27
N ALA A 111 -1.81 -0.52 -28.70
CA ALA A 111 -0.72 -0.97 -27.85
C ALA A 111 -1.23 -1.58 -26.53
N GLU A 112 -2.23 -0.97 -25.90
CA GLU A 112 -2.86 -1.52 -24.68
C GLU A 112 -3.57 -2.85 -24.96
N GLU A 113 -4.24 -2.95 -26.09
CA GLU A 113 -4.88 -4.18 -26.55
C GLU A 113 -3.86 -5.30 -26.78
N GLU A 114 -2.76 -4.99 -27.47
CA GLU A 114 -1.66 -5.93 -27.70
C GLU A 114 -1.01 -6.38 -26.38
N ALA A 115 -0.81 -5.47 -25.43
CA ALA A 115 -0.21 -5.79 -24.13
C ALA A 115 -1.07 -6.79 -23.33
N VAL A 116 -2.40 -6.60 -23.32
CA VAL A 116 -3.33 -7.51 -22.64
C VAL A 116 -3.40 -8.86 -23.37
N MET A 117 -3.67 -8.84 -24.68
CA MET A 117 -3.85 -10.07 -25.46
C MET A 117 -2.59 -10.92 -25.51
N SER A 118 -1.41 -10.31 -25.72
CA SER A 118 -0.14 -11.05 -25.80
C SER A 118 0.21 -11.78 -24.51
N TYR A 119 -0.18 -11.24 -23.35
CA TYR A 119 -0.03 -11.91 -22.06
C TYR A 119 -1.10 -12.98 -21.85
N CYS A 120 -2.37 -12.61 -22.02
CA CYS A 120 -3.50 -13.49 -21.72
C CYS A 120 -3.50 -14.73 -22.62
N SER A 121 -3.21 -14.60 -23.92
CA SER A 121 -3.12 -15.74 -24.83
C SER A 121 -2.00 -16.72 -24.48
N LYS A 122 -0.97 -16.29 -23.74
CA LYS A 122 0.14 -17.16 -23.30
C LYS A 122 -0.07 -17.77 -21.91
N ARG A 123 -0.86 -17.13 -21.06
CA ARG A 123 -0.92 -17.42 -19.62
C ARG A 123 -2.28 -17.91 -19.13
N MET A 124 -3.34 -17.75 -19.92
CA MET A 124 -4.69 -18.21 -19.57
C MET A 124 -4.96 -19.61 -20.13
N GLY A 125 -5.96 -20.30 -19.57
CA GLY A 125 -6.25 -21.69 -19.90
C GLY A 125 -6.81 -21.87 -21.31
N THR A 126 -7.62 -20.90 -21.78
CA THR A 126 -8.24 -20.95 -23.11
C THR A 126 -8.19 -19.61 -23.84
N ALA A 127 -8.30 -19.66 -25.17
CA ALA A 127 -8.45 -18.46 -26.00
C ALA A 127 -9.71 -17.66 -25.62
N GLY A 128 -10.81 -18.33 -25.25
CA GLY A 128 -12.04 -17.67 -24.81
C GLY A 128 -11.85 -16.84 -23.55
N GLU A 129 -11.14 -17.37 -22.55
CA GLU A 129 -10.81 -16.62 -21.31
C GLU A 129 -9.90 -15.42 -21.58
N ALA A 130 -8.95 -15.55 -22.51
CA ALA A 130 -8.09 -14.44 -22.91
C ALA A 130 -8.91 -13.31 -23.56
N HIS A 131 -9.83 -13.63 -24.46
CA HIS A 131 -10.70 -12.65 -25.10
C HIS A 131 -11.66 -12.00 -24.09
N ALA A 132 -12.26 -12.78 -23.19
CA ALA A 132 -13.13 -12.26 -22.14
C ALA A 132 -12.39 -11.28 -21.22
N THR A 133 -11.11 -11.55 -20.91
CA THR A 133 -10.28 -10.63 -20.13
C THR A 133 -10.01 -9.35 -20.94
N ALA A 134 -9.60 -9.47 -22.20
CA ALA A 134 -9.36 -8.30 -23.05
C ALA A 134 -10.62 -7.44 -23.24
N GLU A 135 -11.81 -8.04 -23.38
CA GLU A 135 -13.07 -7.31 -23.44
C GLU A 135 -13.33 -6.43 -22.21
N VAL A 136 -13.01 -6.91 -21.00
CA VAL A 136 -13.09 -6.10 -19.78
C VAL A 136 -12.18 -4.88 -19.88
N PHE A 137 -10.94 -5.05 -20.33
CA PHE A 137 -9.99 -3.95 -20.45
C PHE A 137 -10.35 -2.96 -21.57
N ARG A 138 -10.86 -3.44 -22.71
CA ARG A 138 -11.40 -2.57 -23.77
C ARG A 138 -12.54 -1.71 -23.26
N ALA A 139 -13.48 -2.30 -22.51
CA ALA A 139 -14.60 -1.56 -21.93
C ALA A 139 -14.12 -0.47 -20.95
N GLN A 140 -13.21 -0.82 -20.04
CA GLN A 140 -12.63 0.15 -19.10
C GLN A 140 -11.86 1.27 -19.83
N ARG A 141 -11.05 0.95 -20.85
CA ARG A 141 -10.34 1.96 -21.63
C ARG A 141 -11.28 2.86 -22.42
N ALA A 142 -12.38 2.34 -22.97
CA ALA A 142 -13.40 3.16 -23.61
C ALA A 142 -14.02 4.20 -22.65
N GLU A 143 -14.22 3.82 -21.38
CA GLU A 143 -14.69 4.73 -20.33
C GLU A 143 -13.62 5.76 -19.92
N ILE A 144 -12.34 5.39 -19.90
CA ILE A 144 -11.22 6.28 -19.53
C ILE A 144 -10.81 7.21 -20.69
N ALA A 145 -10.96 6.78 -21.94
CA ALA A 145 -10.54 7.50 -23.14
C ALA A 145 -10.95 8.99 -23.20
N PRO A 146 -12.21 9.39 -22.88
CA PRO A 146 -12.60 10.80 -22.87
C PRO A 146 -11.93 11.64 -21.77
N HIS A 147 -11.32 10.98 -20.77
CA HIS A 147 -10.67 11.63 -19.63
C HIS A 147 -9.15 11.73 -19.76
N GLN A 148 -8.55 11.30 -20.87
CA GLN A 148 -7.09 11.39 -21.05
C GLN A 148 -6.58 12.83 -20.89
N GLY A 149 -5.56 13.02 -20.05
CA GLY A 149 -5.01 14.33 -19.71
C GLY A 149 -5.78 15.10 -18.63
N GLU A 150 -6.94 14.61 -18.17
CA GLU A 150 -7.69 15.21 -17.06
C GLU A 150 -6.85 15.20 -15.78
N THR A 151 -6.75 16.35 -15.10
CA THR A 151 -6.16 16.44 -13.76
C THR A 151 -7.16 15.98 -12.71
N ARG A 152 -6.77 15.00 -11.90
CA ARG A 152 -7.50 14.51 -10.73
C ARG A 152 -6.75 14.83 -9.44
N ARG A 153 -7.48 14.81 -8.33
CA ARG A 153 -6.97 15.14 -7.00
C ARG A 153 -7.17 13.98 -6.03
N THR A 154 -6.16 13.75 -5.22
CA THR A 154 -6.19 12.86 -4.05
C THR A 154 -5.42 13.52 -2.90
N SER A 155 -4.96 12.78 -1.90
CA SER A 155 -4.15 13.33 -0.81
C SER A 155 -3.06 12.37 -0.32
N ILE A 156 -1.90 12.92 0.01
CA ILE A 156 -0.84 12.22 0.74
C ILE A 156 -0.84 12.75 2.17
N GLN A 157 -0.78 11.84 3.13
CA GLN A 157 -0.78 12.16 4.54
C GLN A 157 0.43 11.54 5.23
N THR A 158 1.08 12.30 6.08
CA THR A 158 2.14 11.81 6.97
C THR A 158 1.81 12.13 8.41
N ILE A 159 2.09 11.20 9.30
CA ILE A 159 1.88 11.33 10.75
C ILE A 159 3.16 10.91 11.44
N ALA A 160 3.62 11.70 12.40
CA ALA A 160 4.75 11.36 13.26
C ALA A 160 4.27 11.19 14.70
N ILE A 161 4.71 10.10 15.32
CA ILE A 161 4.49 9.74 16.72
C ILE A 161 5.88 9.53 17.33
N GLY A 162 6.44 10.58 17.94
CA GLY A 162 7.84 10.58 18.37
C GLY A 162 8.80 10.33 17.20
N ASP A 163 9.59 9.25 17.27
CA ASP A 163 10.57 8.90 16.24
C ASP A 163 10.06 7.92 15.17
N VAL A 164 8.75 7.63 15.17
CA VAL A 164 8.09 6.79 14.17
C VAL A 164 7.20 7.65 13.26
N ALA A 165 7.36 7.51 11.95
CA ALA A 165 6.50 8.12 10.96
C ALA A 165 5.65 7.08 10.22
N ILE A 166 4.41 7.46 9.92
CA ILE A 166 3.46 6.71 9.08
C ILE A 166 3.17 7.56 7.85
N VAL A 167 3.30 6.97 6.67
CA VAL A 167 3.04 7.60 5.37
C VAL A 167 1.83 6.95 4.74
N GLY A 168 0.69 7.65 4.79
CA GLY A 168 -0.55 7.32 4.11
C GLY A 168 -0.47 7.65 2.62
N VAL A 169 -0.56 6.62 1.77
CA VAL A 169 -0.52 6.73 0.30
C VAL A 169 -1.85 6.25 -0.30
N PRO A 170 -2.49 7.02 -1.20
CA PRO A 170 -3.81 6.71 -1.74
C PRO A 170 -3.78 5.77 -2.95
N ALA A 171 -2.88 4.78 -2.97
CA ALA A 171 -2.63 3.95 -4.15
C ALA A 171 -2.21 2.53 -3.75
N GLU A 172 -2.17 1.61 -4.71
CA GLU A 172 -1.39 0.38 -4.63
C GLU A 172 0.03 0.68 -5.13
N LEU A 173 0.89 1.08 -4.21
CA LEU A 173 2.20 1.63 -4.52
C LEU A 173 3.20 0.49 -4.77
N PHE A 174 3.98 0.59 -5.85
CA PHE A 174 5.06 -0.38 -6.08
C PHE A 174 6.07 -0.38 -4.93
N THR A 175 6.55 -1.58 -4.58
CA THR A 175 7.35 -1.78 -3.37
C THR A 175 8.64 -0.96 -3.40
N VAL A 176 9.24 -0.78 -4.57
CA VAL A 176 10.46 0.04 -4.73
C VAL A 176 10.24 1.50 -4.33
N LEU A 177 9.08 2.09 -4.64
CA LEU A 177 8.73 3.46 -4.25
C LEU A 177 8.53 3.56 -2.73
N GLY A 178 7.88 2.56 -2.12
CA GLY A 178 7.75 2.48 -0.67
C GLY A 178 9.10 2.33 0.05
N LEU A 179 10.03 1.57 -0.52
CA LEU A 179 11.40 1.46 -0.02
C LEU A 179 12.14 2.79 -0.16
N GLU A 180 11.91 3.53 -1.25
CA GLU A 180 12.56 4.81 -1.48
C GLU A 180 12.13 5.87 -0.47
N ILE A 181 10.83 5.96 -0.15
CA ILE A 181 10.32 6.80 0.94
C ILE A 181 11.01 6.44 2.26
N LYS A 182 11.13 5.15 2.58
CA LYS A 182 11.79 4.69 3.81
C LYS A 182 13.28 5.08 3.85
N ARG A 183 14.00 4.98 2.72
CA ARG A 183 15.43 5.31 2.61
C ARG A 183 15.70 6.80 2.76
N GLN A 184 14.84 7.64 2.19
CA GLN A 184 14.99 9.09 2.24
C GLN A 184 14.36 9.72 3.50
N SER A 185 13.64 8.93 4.30
CA SER A 185 12.96 9.44 5.48
C SER A 185 13.96 9.93 6.54
N PRO A 186 13.72 11.12 7.13
CA PRO A 186 14.49 11.57 8.28
C PRO A 186 14.11 10.85 9.58
N PHE A 187 13.07 10.01 9.57
CA PHE A 187 12.65 9.20 10.71
C PHE A 187 13.29 7.82 10.66
N ARG A 188 13.87 7.39 11.79
CA ARG A 188 14.47 6.06 11.92
C ARG A 188 13.50 4.94 11.59
N HIS A 189 12.23 5.10 11.98
CA HIS A 189 11.17 4.13 11.74
C HIS A 189 10.12 4.75 10.84
N THR A 190 10.05 4.30 9.60
CA THR A 190 9.08 4.80 8.62
C THR A 190 8.20 3.65 8.12
N VAL A 191 6.91 3.78 8.36
CA VAL A 191 5.88 2.82 7.98
C VAL A 191 5.12 3.37 6.78
N ILE A 192 5.00 2.59 5.72
CA ILE A 192 4.12 2.93 4.60
C ILE A 192 2.75 2.31 4.90
N ALA A 193 1.70 3.10 4.75
CA ALA A 193 0.31 2.73 4.83
C ALA A 193 -0.33 3.06 3.48
N GLU A 194 -0.27 2.13 2.53
CA GLU A 194 -0.93 2.30 1.24
C GLU A 194 -2.45 2.07 1.38
N LEU A 195 -3.23 2.34 0.32
CA LEU A 195 -4.70 2.33 0.36
C LEU A 195 -5.29 3.25 1.46
N SER A 196 -4.58 4.34 1.78
CA SER A 196 -4.99 5.26 2.84
C SER A 196 -5.71 6.47 2.27
N ASN A 197 -6.84 6.83 2.89
CA ASN A 197 -7.73 7.95 2.54
C ASN A 197 -8.47 7.84 1.19
N ASP A 198 -7.88 7.18 0.18
CA ASP A 198 -8.40 7.11 -1.20
C ASP A 198 -7.73 5.95 -1.98
N TRP A 199 -8.16 5.68 -3.20
CA TRP A 199 -7.58 4.67 -4.11
C TRP A 199 -7.55 5.17 -5.56
N VAL A 200 -6.35 5.49 -6.05
CA VAL A 200 -6.10 5.91 -7.45
C VAL A 200 -5.58 4.78 -8.35
N GLY A 201 -5.73 3.53 -7.90
CA GLY A 201 -5.21 2.34 -8.58
C GLY A 201 -3.76 2.01 -8.24
N TYR A 202 -3.16 1.14 -9.06
CA TYR A 202 -1.74 0.85 -9.06
C TYR A 202 -0.94 2.07 -9.48
N VAL A 203 0.13 2.32 -8.73
CA VAL A 203 1.12 3.35 -9.04
C VAL A 203 2.49 2.67 -9.13
N PRO A 204 2.91 2.29 -10.35
CA PRO A 204 4.25 1.82 -10.64
C PRO A 204 5.29 2.95 -10.58
N ASP A 205 6.55 2.55 -10.46
CA ASP A 205 7.68 3.39 -10.86
C ASP A 205 7.88 3.33 -12.38
N SER A 206 8.72 4.21 -12.91
CA SER A 206 9.04 4.29 -14.33
C SER A 206 9.49 2.94 -14.90
N ARG A 207 10.33 2.20 -14.15
CA ARG A 207 10.78 0.86 -14.56
C ARG A 207 9.63 -0.15 -14.57
N GLY A 208 8.71 -0.06 -13.62
CA GLY A 208 7.48 -0.86 -13.62
C GLY A 208 6.69 -0.67 -14.91
N HIS A 209 6.47 0.58 -15.34
CA HIS A 209 5.81 0.88 -16.61
C HIS A 209 6.54 0.27 -17.83
N GLU A 210 7.88 0.35 -17.88
CA GLU A 210 8.67 -0.24 -18.97
C GLU A 210 8.56 -1.77 -19.04
N LEU A 211 8.49 -2.44 -17.88
CA LEU A 211 8.41 -3.89 -17.80
C LEU A 211 7.01 -4.44 -18.13
N GLY A 212 5.98 -3.61 -18.00
CA GLY A 212 4.60 -3.99 -18.26
C GLY A 212 4.01 -4.93 -17.21
N GLY A 213 2.88 -5.55 -17.57
CA GLY A 213 2.12 -6.48 -16.72
C GLY A 213 0.81 -5.89 -16.22
N TYR A 214 -0.01 -6.73 -15.57
CA TYR A 214 -1.38 -6.41 -15.16
C TYR A 214 -1.52 -5.06 -14.44
N GLN A 215 -0.61 -4.77 -13.50
CA GLN A 215 -0.62 -3.54 -12.71
C GLN A 215 -0.37 -2.27 -13.54
N THR A 216 0.12 -2.42 -14.76
CA THR A 216 0.47 -1.31 -15.66
C THR A 216 -0.49 -1.18 -16.84
N TRP A 217 -1.27 -2.21 -17.17
CA TRP A 217 -2.28 -2.13 -18.23
C TRP A 217 -3.31 -1.06 -17.92
N THR A 218 -3.61 -0.21 -18.89
CA THR A 218 -4.57 0.88 -18.69
C THR A 218 -5.96 0.31 -18.44
N GLY A 219 -6.56 0.71 -17.32
CA GLY A 219 -7.87 0.29 -16.86
C GLY A 219 -8.25 1.05 -15.58
N HIS A 220 -9.42 0.73 -14.99
CA HIS A 220 -9.88 1.40 -13.77
C HIS A 220 -8.94 1.22 -12.58
N HIS A 221 -8.15 0.15 -12.58
CA HIS A 221 -7.13 -0.16 -11.58
C HIS A 221 -5.78 0.48 -11.87
N SER A 222 -5.54 1.09 -13.04
CA SER A 222 -4.24 1.67 -13.38
C SER A 222 -4.42 2.71 -14.48
N TYR A 223 -4.47 3.99 -14.10
CA TYR A 223 -4.73 5.10 -15.04
C TYR A 223 -3.95 6.37 -14.74
N CYS A 224 -3.17 6.40 -13.65
CA CYS A 224 -2.25 7.52 -13.37
C CYS A 224 -1.20 7.65 -14.48
N GLU A 225 -0.80 8.88 -14.80
CA GLU A 225 0.31 9.16 -15.71
C GLU A 225 1.64 8.59 -15.17
N PRO A 226 2.53 8.07 -16.06
CA PRO A 226 3.89 7.73 -15.67
C PRO A 226 4.60 8.89 -14.97
N GLY A 227 5.42 8.57 -13.96
CA GLY A 227 6.05 9.57 -13.09
C GLY A 227 5.21 9.97 -11.86
N THR A 228 3.95 9.55 -11.79
CA THR A 228 3.09 9.82 -10.61
C THR A 228 3.72 9.23 -9.33
N GLY A 229 4.25 8.00 -9.39
CA GLY A 229 4.86 7.34 -8.24
C GLY A 229 6.04 8.11 -7.65
N GLU A 230 6.95 8.58 -8.50
CA GLU A 230 8.13 9.36 -8.10
C GLU A 230 7.73 10.72 -7.52
N ARG A 231 6.66 11.35 -8.05
CA ARG A 231 6.09 12.58 -7.47
C ARG A 231 5.44 12.32 -6.10
N MET A 232 4.78 11.17 -5.91
CA MET A 232 4.27 10.77 -4.60
C MET A 232 5.41 10.56 -3.58
N VAL A 233 6.51 9.90 -3.99
CA VAL A 233 7.72 9.74 -3.14
C VAL A 233 8.25 11.10 -2.71
N SER A 234 8.48 12.01 -3.67
CA SER A 234 9.00 13.35 -3.41
C SER A 234 8.10 14.14 -2.44
N THR A 235 6.78 14.02 -2.60
CA THR A 235 5.79 14.67 -1.74
C THR A 235 5.85 14.11 -0.31
N ALA A 236 5.86 12.78 -0.15
CA ALA A 236 5.95 12.13 1.15
C ALA A 236 7.25 12.51 1.88
N VAL A 237 8.39 12.46 1.20
CA VAL A 237 9.70 12.81 1.78
C VAL A 237 9.73 14.29 2.22
N SER A 238 9.18 15.19 1.40
CA SER A 238 9.04 16.60 1.76
C SER A 238 8.18 16.81 3.00
N GLN A 239 7.05 16.12 3.12
CA GLN A 239 6.22 16.18 4.32
C GLN A 239 6.95 15.64 5.56
N LEU A 240 7.66 14.51 5.43
CA LEU A 240 8.45 13.94 6.53
C LEU A 240 9.54 14.91 7.02
N GLY A 241 10.26 15.57 6.12
CA GLY A 241 11.24 16.60 6.47
C GLY A 241 10.64 17.78 7.23
N ARG A 242 9.41 18.19 6.88
CA ARG A 242 8.67 19.25 7.60
C ARG A 242 8.17 18.78 8.95
N LEU A 243 7.66 17.55 9.06
CA LEU A 243 7.25 16.95 10.34
C LEU A 243 8.40 16.88 11.34
N GLN A 244 9.58 16.43 10.90
CA GLN A 244 10.75 16.36 11.78
C GLN A 244 11.11 17.74 12.36
N LYS A 245 11.11 18.79 11.50
CA LYS A 245 11.36 20.16 11.94
C LYS A 245 10.30 20.68 12.92
N GLN A 246 9.03 20.31 12.74
CA GLN A 246 7.97 20.66 13.68
C GLN A 246 8.19 20.01 15.05
N LEU A 247 8.51 18.71 15.09
CA LEU A 247 8.77 18.00 16.34
C LEU A 247 10.01 18.53 17.08
N GLN A 248 11.07 18.90 16.35
CA GLN A 248 12.27 19.52 16.96
C GLN A 248 11.95 20.85 17.65
N LYS A 249 11.06 21.66 17.05
CA LYS A 249 10.61 22.91 17.68
C LYS A 249 9.81 22.66 18.95
N GLN A 250 8.90 21.67 18.93
CA GLN A 250 8.11 21.29 20.11
C GLN A 250 8.99 20.79 21.26
N SER A 251 10.13 20.17 20.98
CA SER A 251 11.04 19.70 22.04
C SER A 251 11.89 20.78 22.72
N LEU A 252 11.88 22.01 22.19
CA LEU A 252 12.61 23.16 22.72
C LEU A 252 11.73 24.11 23.55
N GLU A 253 10.42 23.87 23.57
CA GLU A 253 9.39 24.62 24.33
C GLU A 253 9.00 23.85 25.59
#